data_AF-A0A5C9BKX6-F1
#
_entry.id   AF-A0A5C9BKX6-F1
#
_cell.length_a   1.000
_cell.length_b   1.000
_cell.length_c   1.000
_cell.angle_alpha   90.00
_cell.angle_beta   90.00
_cell.angle_gamma   90.00
#
_symmetry.space_group_name_H-M   'P 1'
#
loop_
_entity.id
_entity.type
_entity.pdbx_description
1 polymer ?
#
loop_
_entity_poly.entity_id
_entity_poly.type
_entity_poly.pdbx_seq_one_letter_code
_entity_poly.pdbx_strand_id
1 'polypeptide(L)'
;MKPVLDQTHDVELAWKVGLAACLGSGLIELGGAFIAGWVKKITPRAALLATLAGIAITFISMDFCFRIFADPLVGFIPLAFILIQYIGRITLPANVPAGLVAVVSGAALAWGMGRMDGAALANAMHIQAHMPHLFITDMMGATFSAYMITFLPVIVPMGLFNLLGSLQNLESAEAAGDVYPVKSSLAVNGLGTMAAACCGSVFPTTIYIGHPGWKKMGAGAGYSVANGIAITLLCLSGLVGFVAALVPVEAGAAILLWIGITIASQAFQATPREHAPAVVIGFFPALAAWGLLVLEGALRAAGTSVEAVGMKALSMQIPIAGLISLERGFIFTSMILAAMTVCLIEKHYRAAAAWAAVAAAISATGLMHGYAIANGAIVNAYGPSHTWPFVLGYAGIAGVFLLFGMRNKPENHS
;
A
#
# COMPACT_ATOMS: atom_id res chain seq x y z
N MET A 1 -11.79 5.77 -9.93
CA MET A 1 -12.55 5.37 -11.13
C MET A 1 -13.95 4.87 -10.79
N LYS A 2 -14.12 3.78 -10.03
CA LYS A 2 -15.45 3.19 -9.73
C LYS A 2 -16.53 4.20 -9.24
N PRO A 3 -16.27 5.11 -8.29
CA PRO A 3 -17.29 6.07 -7.86
C PRO A 3 -17.79 6.98 -8.98
N VAL A 4 -16.92 7.32 -9.95
CA VAL A 4 -17.28 8.11 -11.12
C VAL A 4 -18.19 7.29 -12.02
N LEU A 5 -17.77 6.06 -12.34
CA LEU A 5 -18.56 5.15 -13.18
C LEU A 5 -19.95 4.89 -12.59
N ASP A 6 -20.05 4.67 -11.28
CA ASP A 6 -21.33 4.40 -10.61
C ASP A 6 -22.26 5.63 -10.64
N GLN A 7 -21.71 6.85 -10.66
CA GLN A 7 -22.49 8.10 -10.71
C GLN A 7 -22.86 8.52 -12.14
N THR A 8 -21.91 8.44 -13.06
CA THR A 8 -22.05 9.00 -14.42
C THR A 8 -22.42 7.95 -15.45
N HIS A 9 -22.24 6.66 -15.16
CA HIS A 9 -22.38 5.54 -16.09
C HIS A 9 -21.50 5.69 -17.35
N ASP A 10 -20.47 6.52 -17.28
CA ASP A 10 -19.56 6.85 -18.39
C ASP A 10 -18.16 6.32 -18.09
N VAL A 11 -17.78 5.26 -18.81
CA VAL A 11 -16.48 4.58 -18.68
C VAL A 11 -15.34 5.46 -19.18
N GLU A 12 -15.57 6.22 -20.25
CA GLU A 12 -14.54 7.08 -20.83
C GLU A 12 -14.23 8.25 -19.89
N LEU A 13 -15.27 8.86 -19.31
CA LEU A 13 -15.10 9.87 -18.27
C LEU A 13 -14.38 9.30 -17.05
N ALA A 14 -14.77 8.11 -16.57
CA ALA A 14 -14.11 7.48 -15.43
C ALA A 14 -12.61 7.22 -15.68
N TRP A 15 -12.25 6.82 -16.90
CA TRP A 15 -10.85 6.66 -17.32
C TRP A 15 -10.11 8.00 -17.40
N LYS A 16 -10.68 9.01 -18.06
CA LYS A 16 -10.13 10.38 -18.15
C LYS A 16 -9.85 10.98 -16.77
N VAL A 17 -10.75 10.75 -15.82
CA VAL A 17 -10.58 11.15 -14.42
C VAL A 17 -9.45 10.37 -13.75
N GLY A 18 -9.31 9.07 -14.05
CA GLY A 18 -8.17 8.27 -13.63
C GLY A 18 -6.84 8.84 -14.12
N LEU A 19 -6.76 9.33 -15.36
CA LEU A 19 -5.56 9.97 -15.90
C LEU A 19 -5.20 11.25 -15.13
N ALA A 20 -6.20 12.11 -14.88
CA ALA A 20 -6.01 13.33 -14.10
C ALA A 20 -5.54 13.03 -12.66
N ALA A 21 -6.08 11.96 -12.05
CA ALA A 21 -5.64 11.51 -10.74
C ALA A 21 -4.21 10.96 -10.74
N CYS A 22 -3.83 10.23 -11.78
CA CYS A 22 -2.48 9.73 -11.99
C CYS A 22 -1.48 10.89 -12.14
N LEU A 23 -1.80 11.88 -12.98
CA LEU A 23 -1.03 13.11 -13.13
C LEU A 23 -0.88 13.86 -11.80
N GLY A 24 -1.98 14.07 -11.08
CA GLY A 24 -1.97 14.74 -9.77
C GLY A 24 -1.11 14.02 -8.74
N SER A 25 -1.15 12.68 -8.71
CA SER A 25 -0.26 11.87 -7.88
C SER A 25 1.21 12.08 -8.22
N GLY A 26 1.55 12.12 -9.52
CA GLY A 26 2.92 12.39 -9.98
C GLY A 26 3.41 13.78 -9.59
N LEU A 27 2.54 14.80 -9.69
CA LEU A 27 2.84 16.17 -9.25
C LEU A 27 3.05 16.27 -7.73
N ILE A 28 2.17 15.62 -6.94
CA ILE A 28 2.31 15.57 -5.48
C ILE A 28 3.62 14.91 -5.09
N GLU A 29 4.00 13.82 -5.76
CA GLU A 29 5.23 13.11 -5.44
C GLU A 29 6.48 13.89 -5.86
N LEU A 30 6.47 14.50 -7.05
CA LEU A 30 7.55 15.37 -7.52
C LEU A 30 7.74 16.58 -6.60
N GLY A 31 6.64 17.23 -6.17
CA GLY A 31 6.69 18.33 -5.20
C GLY A 31 7.12 17.84 -3.80
N GLY A 32 6.61 16.67 -3.39
CA GLY A 32 6.95 16.02 -2.13
C GLY A 32 8.42 15.64 -2.03
N ALA A 33 9.09 15.34 -3.15
CA ALA A 33 10.52 14.99 -3.20
C ALA A 33 11.44 16.01 -2.51
N PHE A 34 11.04 17.29 -2.46
CA PHE A 34 11.81 18.36 -1.83
C PHE A 34 11.71 18.36 -0.29
N ILE A 35 10.63 17.82 0.27
CA ILE A 35 10.34 17.84 1.73
C ILE A 35 10.49 16.45 2.34
N ALA A 36 10.27 15.38 1.56
CA ALA A 36 10.26 14.00 2.03
C ALA A 36 11.58 13.56 2.68
N GLY A 37 12.72 14.09 2.22
CA GLY A 37 14.02 13.82 2.86
C GLY A 37 14.10 14.34 4.29
N TRP A 38 13.50 15.50 4.57
CA TRP A 38 13.38 16.03 5.93
C TRP A 38 12.41 15.20 6.77
N VAL A 39 11.25 14.84 6.22
CA VAL A 39 10.25 13.97 6.89
C VAL A 39 10.90 12.65 7.31
N LYS A 40 11.57 11.96 6.38
CA LYS A 40 12.29 10.71 6.66
C LYS A 40 13.29 10.86 7.81
N LYS A 41 14.01 11.98 7.86
CA LYS A 41 15.04 12.22 8.87
C LYS A 41 14.46 12.42 10.28
N ILE A 42 13.30 13.06 10.39
CA ILE A 42 12.66 13.33 11.70
C ILE A 42 11.79 12.15 12.18
N THR A 43 11.36 11.28 11.25
CA THR A 43 10.52 10.14 11.58
C THR A 43 11.37 8.95 12.03
N PRO A 44 11.09 8.36 13.19
CA PRO A 44 11.80 7.16 13.62
C PRO A 44 11.66 6.02 12.61
N ARG A 45 12.75 5.28 12.35
CA ARG A 45 12.75 4.13 11.43
C ARG A 45 11.61 3.15 11.69
N ALA A 46 11.34 2.84 12.96
CA ALA A 46 10.26 1.93 13.33
C ALA A 46 8.89 2.40 12.82
N ALA A 47 8.63 3.71 12.79
CA ALA A 47 7.37 4.25 12.29
C ALA A 47 7.21 4.13 10.77
N LEU A 48 8.29 4.34 10.03
CA LEU A 48 8.31 4.18 8.57
C LEU A 48 8.15 2.70 8.19
N LEU A 49 8.86 1.80 8.87
CA LEU A 49 8.80 0.37 8.57
C LEU A 49 7.51 -0.30 9.07
N ALA A 50 6.94 0.13 10.20
CA ALA A 50 5.73 -0.47 10.76
C ALA A 50 4.52 -0.30 9.83
N THR A 51 4.36 0.89 9.26
CA THR A 51 3.27 1.18 8.32
C THR A 51 3.39 0.32 7.06
N LEU A 52 4.60 0.23 6.49
CA LEU A 52 4.88 -0.60 5.33
C LEU A 52 4.65 -2.09 5.62
N ALA A 53 5.05 -2.56 6.80
CA ALA A 53 4.82 -3.93 7.26
C ALA A 53 3.34 -4.25 7.45
N GLY A 54 2.56 -3.31 8.00
CA GLY A 54 1.11 -3.42 8.09
C GLY A 54 0.49 -3.62 6.71
N ILE A 55 0.85 -2.77 5.73
CA ILE A 55 0.40 -2.88 4.33
C ILE A 55 0.83 -4.21 3.71
N ALA A 56 2.06 -4.64 3.98
CA ALA A 56 2.61 -5.86 3.43
C ALA A 56 1.88 -7.11 3.91
N ILE A 57 1.51 -7.16 5.20
CA ILE A 57 0.66 -8.23 5.71
C ILE A 57 -0.73 -8.11 5.09
N THR A 58 -1.40 -6.97 5.21
CA THR A 58 -2.81 -6.88 4.86
C THR A 58 -3.09 -6.85 3.36
N PHE A 59 -2.61 -5.83 2.65
CA PHE A 59 -2.98 -5.57 1.27
C PHE A 59 -2.09 -6.29 0.25
N ILE A 60 -0.88 -6.70 0.63
CA ILE A 60 0.00 -7.47 -0.25
C ILE A 60 -0.17 -8.98 -0.07
N SER A 61 -0.37 -9.48 1.16
CA SER A 61 -0.31 -10.93 1.41
C SER A 61 -1.63 -11.63 1.74
N MET A 62 -2.61 -10.96 2.37
CA MET A 62 -3.80 -11.66 2.86
C MET A 62 -4.68 -12.26 1.75
N ASP A 63 -4.88 -11.57 0.62
CA ASP A 63 -5.68 -12.11 -0.49
C ASP A 63 -5.07 -13.41 -1.03
N PHE A 64 -3.75 -13.41 -1.23
CA PHE A 64 -3.01 -14.59 -1.69
C PHE A 64 -3.00 -15.70 -0.64
N CYS A 65 -2.92 -15.37 0.65
CA CYS A 65 -3.12 -16.33 1.72
C CYS A 65 -4.48 -17.01 1.58
N PHE A 66 -5.57 -16.24 1.44
CA PHE A 66 -6.90 -16.80 1.27
C PHE A 66 -7.02 -17.69 0.04
N ARG A 67 -6.43 -17.31 -1.09
CA ARG A 67 -6.42 -18.13 -2.31
C ARG A 67 -5.68 -19.46 -2.11
N ILE A 68 -4.53 -19.44 -1.44
CA ILE A 68 -3.78 -20.66 -1.11
C ILE A 68 -4.62 -21.61 -0.26
N PHE A 69 -5.35 -21.08 0.73
CA PHE A 69 -6.21 -21.89 1.59
C PHE A 69 -7.55 -22.27 0.94
N ALA A 70 -8.01 -21.53 -0.06
CA ALA A 70 -9.19 -21.87 -0.86
C ALA A 70 -8.91 -23.03 -1.83
N ASP A 71 -7.69 -23.13 -2.37
CA ASP A 71 -7.25 -24.27 -3.17
C ASP A 71 -5.91 -24.85 -2.68
N PRO A 72 -5.93 -25.64 -1.60
CA PRO A 72 -4.72 -26.18 -1.00
C PRO A 72 -3.97 -27.15 -1.93
N LEU A 73 -4.67 -27.83 -2.85
CA LEU A 73 -4.05 -28.79 -3.77
C LEU A 73 -3.12 -28.12 -4.77
N VAL A 74 -3.45 -26.90 -5.22
CA VAL A 74 -2.57 -26.10 -6.08
C VAL A 74 -1.61 -25.25 -5.26
N GLY A 75 -2.08 -24.68 -4.14
CA GLY A 75 -1.34 -23.66 -3.39
C GLY A 75 -0.28 -24.18 -2.42
N PHE A 76 -0.47 -25.35 -1.79
CA PHE A 76 0.42 -25.80 -0.71
C PHE A 76 1.78 -26.28 -1.18
N ILE A 77 1.87 -26.88 -2.38
CA ILE A 77 3.16 -27.31 -2.94
C ILE A 77 4.05 -26.10 -3.29
N PRO A 78 3.57 -25.08 -4.03
CA PRO A 78 4.25 -23.80 -4.17
C PRO A 78 4.65 -23.19 -2.83
N LEU A 79 3.73 -23.15 -1.86
CA LEU A 79 4.01 -22.62 -0.52
C LEU A 79 5.16 -23.37 0.16
N ALA A 80 5.18 -24.70 0.13
CA ALA A 80 6.25 -25.49 0.73
C ALA A 80 7.63 -25.16 0.14
N PHE A 81 7.74 -25.03 -1.18
CA PHE A 81 9.00 -24.64 -1.83
C PHE A 81 9.47 -23.26 -1.40
N ILE A 82 8.55 -22.28 -1.34
CA ILE A 82 8.86 -20.93 -0.89
C ILE A 82 9.32 -20.95 0.57
N LEU A 83 8.61 -21.65 1.46
CA LEU A 83 8.96 -21.73 2.88
C LEU A 83 10.33 -22.40 3.09
N ILE A 84 10.60 -23.53 2.42
CA ILE A 84 11.86 -24.28 2.53
C ILE A 84 13.06 -23.41 2.11
N GLN A 85 12.97 -22.72 0.97
CA GLN A 85 14.09 -21.95 0.44
C GLN A 85 14.27 -20.63 1.18
N TYR A 86 13.19 -19.88 1.40
CA TYR A 86 13.32 -18.50 1.86
C TYR A 86 13.19 -18.33 3.38
N ILE A 87 12.55 -19.28 4.07
CA ILE A 87 12.53 -19.32 5.55
C ILE A 87 13.52 -20.38 6.05
N GLY A 88 13.42 -21.61 5.55
CA GLY A 88 14.29 -22.72 5.92
C GLY A 88 15.74 -22.58 5.44
N ARG A 89 16.01 -21.66 4.50
CA ARG A 89 17.33 -21.43 3.88
C ARG A 89 17.92 -22.69 3.24
N ILE A 90 17.08 -23.63 2.82
CA ILE A 90 17.49 -24.87 2.16
C ILE A 90 17.54 -24.61 0.67
N THR A 91 18.70 -24.82 0.05
CA THR A 91 18.87 -24.74 -1.40
C THR A 91 18.30 -25.97 -2.09
N LEU A 92 17.50 -25.77 -3.13
CA LEU A 92 17.03 -26.87 -3.96
C LEU A 92 18.18 -27.50 -4.76
N PRO A 93 18.05 -28.79 -5.17
CA PRO A 93 19.03 -29.45 -6.03
C PRO A 93 19.33 -28.62 -7.29
N ALA A 94 20.60 -28.60 -7.70
CA ALA A 94 21.09 -27.82 -8.83
C ALA A 94 20.91 -26.29 -8.72
N ASN A 95 20.69 -25.75 -7.50
CA ASN A 95 20.51 -24.32 -7.22
C ASN A 95 19.36 -23.67 -8.01
N VAL A 96 18.31 -24.44 -8.32
CA VAL A 96 17.13 -23.91 -9.01
C VAL A 96 16.37 -22.97 -8.05
N PRO A 97 15.96 -21.76 -8.49
CA PRO A 97 15.17 -20.86 -7.65
C PRO A 97 13.84 -21.48 -7.23
N ALA A 98 13.56 -21.51 -5.94
CA ALA A 98 12.29 -22.06 -5.44
C ALA A 98 11.06 -21.30 -5.95
N GLY A 99 11.19 -20.02 -6.28
CA GLY A 99 10.12 -19.27 -6.94
C GLY A 99 9.74 -19.85 -8.30
N LEU A 100 10.73 -20.26 -9.11
CA LEU A 100 10.48 -20.91 -10.39
C LEU A 100 9.84 -22.29 -10.20
N VAL A 101 10.36 -23.09 -9.26
CA VAL A 101 9.80 -24.41 -8.95
C VAL A 101 8.38 -24.29 -8.41
N ALA A 102 8.08 -23.29 -7.58
CA ALA A 102 6.76 -23.00 -7.07
C ALA A 102 5.77 -22.68 -8.21
N VAL A 103 6.15 -21.80 -9.14
CA VAL A 103 5.29 -21.45 -10.29
C VAL A 103 5.06 -22.66 -11.20
N VAL A 104 6.12 -23.39 -11.56
CA VAL A 104 6.02 -24.57 -12.44
C VAL A 104 5.20 -25.68 -11.80
N SER A 105 5.45 -26.00 -10.53
CA SER A 105 4.71 -27.06 -9.83
C SER A 105 3.24 -26.71 -9.63
N GLY A 106 2.93 -25.47 -9.23
CA GLY A 106 1.56 -25.00 -9.11
C GLY A 106 0.83 -25.00 -10.45
N ALA A 107 1.46 -24.53 -11.52
CA ALA A 107 0.88 -24.59 -12.86
C ALA A 107 0.64 -26.04 -13.31
N ALA A 108 1.62 -26.93 -13.15
CA ALA A 108 1.49 -28.34 -13.50
C ALA A 108 0.34 -29.03 -12.75
N LEU A 109 0.18 -28.75 -11.45
CA LEU A 109 -0.92 -29.28 -10.64
C LEU A 109 -2.28 -28.74 -11.09
N ALA A 110 -2.38 -27.44 -11.37
CA ALA A 110 -3.63 -26.84 -11.83
C ALA A 110 -4.07 -27.40 -13.20
N TRP A 111 -3.14 -27.51 -14.16
CA TRP A 111 -3.41 -28.12 -15.46
C TRP A 111 -3.74 -29.61 -15.34
N GLY A 112 -2.96 -30.36 -14.55
CA GLY A 112 -3.16 -31.79 -14.35
C GLY A 112 -4.50 -32.14 -13.67
N MET A 113 -5.05 -31.23 -12.86
CA MET A 113 -6.36 -31.38 -12.21
C MET A 113 -7.51 -30.76 -13.02
N GLY A 114 -7.26 -30.25 -14.23
CA GLY A 114 -8.29 -29.68 -15.09
C GLY A 114 -8.88 -28.35 -14.57
N ARG A 115 -8.13 -27.59 -13.77
CA ARG A 115 -8.56 -26.29 -13.22
C ARG A 115 -8.32 -25.11 -14.16
N MET A 116 -7.59 -25.34 -15.23
CA MET A 116 -7.23 -24.33 -16.23
C MET A 116 -8.07 -24.52 -17.49
N ASP A 117 -8.32 -23.42 -18.21
CA ASP A 117 -9.07 -23.42 -19.45
C ASP A 117 -8.13 -23.41 -20.66
N GLY A 118 -8.01 -24.56 -21.33
CA GLY A 118 -7.21 -24.72 -22.55
C GLY A 118 -7.72 -23.91 -23.74
N ALA A 119 -9.04 -23.68 -23.84
CA ALA A 119 -9.62 -22.87 -24.91
C ALA A 119 -9.31 -21.39 -24.68
N ALA A 120 -9.41 -20.91 -23.42
CA ALA A 120 -8.99 -19.57 -23.06
C ALA A 120 -7.49 -19.33 -23.35
N LEU A 121 -6.62 -20.30 -23.03
CA LEU A 121 -5.19 -20.21 -23.33
C LEU A 121 -4.93 -20.11 -24.85
N ALA A 122 -5.58 -20.94 -25.66
CA ALA A 122 -5.45 -20.92 -27.10
C ALA A 122 -5.91 -19.58 -27.69
N ASN A 123 -7.05 -19.06 -27.22
CA ASN A 123 -7.58 -17.75 -27.62
C ASN A 123 -6.70 -16.57 -27.14
N ALA A 124 -5.92 -16.76 -26.07
CA ALA A 124 -5.01 -15.74 -25.58
C ALA A 124 -3.67 -15.73 -26.33
N MET A 125 -3.36 -16.77 -27.12
CA MET A 125 -2.11 -16.91 -27.87
C MET A 125 -2.13 -16.10 -29.18
N HIS A 126 -2.32 -14.79 -29.07
CA HIS A 126 -2.27 -13.87 -30.20
C HIS A 126 -1.22 -12.79 -29.96
N ILE A 127 -0.12 -12.88 -30.72
CA ILE A 127 0.94 -11.86 -30.71
C ILE A 127 0.47 -10.71 -31.59
N GLN A 128 0.30 -9.53 -30.98
CA GLN A 128 -0.06 -8.31 -31.68
C GLN A 128 0.78 -7.15 -31.13
N ALA A 129 1.30 -6.31 -32.03
CA ALA A 129 2.06 -5.14 -31.65
C ALA A 129 1.11 -4.06 -31.09
N HIS A 130 1.21 -3.81 -29.79
CA HIS A 130 0.46 -2.78 -29.07
C HIS A 130 1.38 -1.61 -28.77
N MET A 131 1.40 -0.60 -29.65
CA MET A 131 2.23 0.59 -29.44
C MET A 131 1.56 1.56 -28.46
N PRO A 132 2.35 2.25 -27.60
CA PRO A 132 1.79 3.24 -26.70
C PRO A 132 1.24 4.43 -27.48
N HIS A 133 0.05 4.89 -27.08
CA HIS A 133 -0.57 6.11 -27.59
C HIS A 133 -0.45 7.24 -26.57
N LEU A 134 -0.38 8.48 -27.05
CA LEU A 134 -0.37 9.65 -26.18
C LEU A 134 -1.80 10.16 -25.97
N PHE A 135 -2.21 10.29 -24.72
CA PHE A 135 -3.54 10.72 -24.29
C PHE A 135 -3.49 12.06 -23.55
N ILE A 136 -2.57 12.94 -23.95
CA ILE A 136 -2.31 14.23 -23.28
C ILE A 136 -3.55 15.13 -23.34
N THR A 137 -4.26 15.15 -24.47
CA THR A 137 -5.47 15.96 -24.67
C THR A 137 -6.58 15.54 -23.70
N ASP A 138 -6.81 14.24 -23.56
CA ASP A 138 -7.83 13.68 -22.68
C ASP A 138 -7.49 13.90 -21.21
N MET A 139 -6.22 13.67 -20.85
CA MET A 139 -5.69 13.93 -19.51
C MET A 139 -5.82 15.42 -19.14
N MET A 140 -5.39 16.34 -20.01
CA MET A 140 -5.44 17.78 -19.75
C MET A 140 -6.88 18.30 -19.74
N GLY A 141 -7.73 17.78 -20.64
CA GLY A 141 -9.16 18.10 -20.67
C GLY A 141 -9.86 17.74 -19.36
N ALA A 142 -9.60 16.55 -18.83
CA ALA A 142 -10.10 16.16 -17.50
C ALA A 142 -9.50 17.01 -16.39
N THR A 143 -8.21 17.35 -16.49
CA THR A 143 -7.47 18.12 -15.49
C THR A 143 -8.00 19.54 -15.30
N PHE A 144 -8.39 20.21 -16.40
CA PHE A 144 -8.93 21.57 -16.35
C PHE A 144 -10.46 21.64 -16.35
N SER A 145 -11.13 20.50 -16.32
CA SER A 145 -12.59 20.45 -16.22
C SER A 145 -13.07 20.83 -14.81
N ALA A 146 -14.35 21.22 -14.72
CA ALA A 146 -15.01 21.45 -13.43
C ALA A 146 -14.97 20.21 -12.51
N TYR A 147 -14.80 19.02 -13.09
CA TYR A 147 -14.73 17.78 -12.33
C TYR A 147 -13.43 17.62 -11.52
N MET A 148 -12.36 18.35 -11.84
CA MET A 148 -11.11 18.31 -11.06
C MET A 148 -11.35 18.63 -9.58
N ILE A 149 -12.18 19.63 -9.28
CA ILE A 149 -12.52 20.01 -7.90
C ILE A 149 -13.23 18.84 -7.19
N THR A 150 -14.12 18.14 -7.90
CA THR A 150 -14.83 16.96 -7.38
C THR A 150 -13.87 15.81 -7.03
N PHE A 151 -12.71 15.70 -7.68
CA PHE A 151 -11.79 14.58 -7.51
C PHE A 151 -10.57 14.85 -6.66
N LEU A 152 -10.24 16.11 -6.37
CA LEU A 152 -9.21 16.48 -5.37
C LEU A 152 -9.31 15.66 -4.05
N PRO A 153 -10.53 15.43 -3.49
CA PRO A 153 -10.76 14.53 -2.36
C PRO A 153 -10.18 13.11 -2.45
N VAL A 154 -9.95 12.60 -3.67
CA VAL A 154 -9.38 11.28 -3.95
C VAL A 154 -7.92 11.40 -4.37
N ILE A 155 -7.60 12.39 -5.23
CA ILE A 155 -6.25 12.60 -5.79
C ILE A 155 -5.25 12.93 -4.68
N VAL A 156 -5.60 13.82 -3.75
CA VAL A 156 -4.68 14.28 -2.71
C VAL A 156 -4.30 13.14 -1.76
N PRO A 157 -5.25 12.39 -1.15
CA PRO A 157 -4.89 11.24 -0.32
C PRO A 157 -4.11 10.16 -1.07
N MET A 158 -4.49 9.87 -2.32
CA MET A 158 -3.80 8.87 -3.15
C MET A 158 -2.35 9.29 -3.45
N GLY A 159 -2.13 10.55 -3.84
CA GLY A 159 -0.78 11.07 -4.11
C GLY A 159 0.09 11.12 -2.86
N LEU A 160 -0.48 11.51 -1.72
CA LEU A 160 0.22 11.50 -0.43
C LEU A 160 0.53 10.07 0.04
N PHE A 161 -0.40 9.12 -0.16
CA PHE A 161 -0.18 7.70 0.07
C PHE A 161 1.01 7.21 -0.75
N ASN A 162 1.06 7.53 -2.04
CA ASN A 162 2.13 7.09 -2.92
C ASN A 162 3.48 7.68 -2.50
N LEU A 163 3.53 8.98 -2.22
CA LEU A 163 4.72 9.68 -1.74
C LEU A 163 5.27 9.06 -0.45
N LEU A 164 4.41 8.82 0.54
CA LEU A 164 4.81 8.22 1.81
C LEU A 164 5.21 6.75 1.64
N GLY A 165 4.51 5.98 0.81
CA GLY A 165 4.86 4.60 0.47
C GLY A 165 6.25 4.52 -0.18
N SER A 166 6.50 5.36 -1.19
CA SER A 166 7.82 5.47 -1.83
C SER A 166 8.92 5.84 -0.82
N LEU A 167 8.64 6.76 0.11
CA LEU A 167 9.57 7.12 1.19
C LEU A 167 9.89 5.95 2.13
N GLN A 168 8.88 5.16 2.49
CA GLN A 168 9.02 3.98 3.33
C GLN A 168 9.82 2.88 2.61
N ASN A 169 9.67 2.74 1.30
CA ASN A 169 10.47 1.80 0.50
C ASN A 169 11.95 2.20 0.47
N LEU A 170 12.25 3.50 0.40
CA LEU A 170 13.62 3.99 0.53
C LEU A 170 14.21 3.71 1.92
N GLU A 171 13.41 3.85 2.99
CA GLU A 171 13.84 3.46 4.34
C GLU A 171 14.06 1.94 4.47
N SER A 172 13.19 1.13 3.86
CA SER A 172 13.32 -0.33 3.83
C SER A 172 14.57 -0.78 3.07
N ALA A 173 14.91 -0.11 1.97
CA ALA A 173 16.14 -0.34 1.22
C ALA A 173 17.39 0.04 2.03
N GLU A 174 17.36 1.18 2.71
CA GLU A 174 18.45 1.62 3.59
C GLU A 174 18.64 0.67 4.78
N ALA A 175 17.54 0.17 5.36
CA ALA A 175 17.55 -0.88 6.37
C ALA A 175 18.13 -2.21 5.86
N ALA A 176 18.14 -2.45 4.55
CA ALA A 176 18.81 -3.58 3.90
C ALA A 176 20.24 -3.23 3.41
N GLY A 177 20.74 -2.04 3.70
CA GLY A 177 22.09 -1.59 3.41
C GLY A 177 22.29 -0.87 2.07
N ASP A 178 21.23 -0.52 1.34
CA ASP A 178 21.35 0.31 0.13
C ASP A 178 20.76 1.70 0.35
N VAL A 179 21.62 2.72 0.27
CA VAL A 179 21.23 4.12 0.48
C VAL A 179 20.97 4.78 -0.87
N TYR A 180 19.73 5.19 -1.10
CA TYR A 180 19.33 5.91 -2.30
C TYR A 180 18.98 7.38 -1.96
N PRO A 181 19.39 8.37 -2.77
CA PRO A 181 19.06 9.77 -2.51
C PRO A 181 17.55 10.02 -2.64
N VAL A 182 16.91 10.42 -1.55
CA VAL A 182 15.45 10.55 -1.46
C VAL A 182 14.87 11.47 -2.53
N LYS A 183 15.46 12.65 -2.71
CA LYS A 183 14.96 13.66 -3.65
C LYS A 183 14.96 13.15 -5.10
N SER A 184 16.07 12.59 -5.57
CA SER A 184 16.14 12.10 -6.96
C SER A 184 15.26 10.88 -7.18
N SER A 185 15.22 9.95 -6.23
CA SER A 185 14.39 8.74 -6.35
C SER A 185 12.90 9.07 -6.45
N LEU A 186 12.40 9.97 -5.59
CA LEU A 186 11.01 10.41 -5.63
C LEU A 186 10.69 11.28 -6.86
N ALA A 187 11.62 12.15 -7.27
CA ALA A 187 11.44 12.96 -8.46
C ALA A 187 11.32 12.10 -9.73
N VAL A 188 12.17 11.08 -9.88
CA VAL A 188 12.10 10.13 -11.00
C VAL A 188 10.80 9.33 -10.95
N ASN A 189 10.36 8.89 -9.78
CA ASN A 189 9.08 8.19 -9.64
C ASN A 189 7.88 9.08 -10.00
N GLY A 190 7.87 10.34 -9.52
CA GLY A 190 6.85 11.32 -9.88
C GLY A 190 6.80 11.60 -11.38
N LEU A 191 7.96 11.82 -12.01
CA LEU A 191 8.06 12.01 -13.46
C LEU A 191 7.63 10.77 -14.25
N GLY A 192 7.98 9.57 -13.78
CA GLY A 192 7.54 8.30 -14.36
C GLY A 192 6.02 8.14 -14.29
N THR A 193 5.41 8.51 -13.17
CA THR A 193 3.95 8.56 -12.99
C THR A 193 3.30 9.54 -13.97
N MET A 194 3.86 10.74 -14.15
CA MET A 194 3.35 11.71 -15.12
C MET A 194 3.48 11.19 -16.56
N ALA A 195 4.60 10.56 -16.90
CA ALA A 195 4.79 9.93 -18.21
C ALA A 195 3.80 8.78 -18.45
N ALA A 196 3.54 7.96 -17.43
CA ALA A 196 2.55 6.90 -17.50
C ALA A 196 1.14 7.46 -17.74
N ALA A 197 0.76 8.56 -17.07
CA ALA A 197 -0.51 9.24 -17.31
C ALA A 197 -0.62 9.77 -18.76
N CYS A 198 0.44 10.36 -19.30
CA CYS A 198 0.49 10.78 -20.71
C CYS A 198 0.31 9.61 -21.69
N CYS A 199 0.72 8.40 -21.31
CA CYS A 199 0.57 7.18 -22.09
C CYS A 199 -0.75 6.42 -21.79
N GLY A 200 -1.69 7.02 -21.05
CA GLY A 200 -3.02 6.45 -20.81
C GLY A 200 -3.14 5.58 -19.54
N SER A 201 -2.11 5.54 -18.70
CA SER A 201 -2.17 4.83 -17.42
C SER A 201 -2.92 5.63 -16.37
N VAL A 202 -3.95 5.01 -15.80
CA VAL A 202 -4.69 5.50 -14.64
C VAL A 202 -4.06 5.08 -13.30
N PHE A 203 -2.94 4.34 -13.36
CA PHE A 203 -2.24 3.79 -12.20
C PHE A 203 -0.91 4.52 -12.00
N PRO A 204 -0.74 5.24 -10.88
CA PRO A 204 0.54 5.84 -10.52
C PRO A 204 1.66 4.80 -10.37
N THR A 205 2.88 5.18 -10.70
CA THR A 205 4.07 4.35 -10.43
C THR A 205 4.51 4.54 -8.99
N THR A 206 5.19 3.56 -8.42
CA THR A 206 5.72 3.61 -7.05
C THR A 206 7.10 2.95 -6.99
N ILE A 207 7.93 3.37 -6.03
CA ILE A 207 9.21 2.71 -5.78
C ILE A 207 8.94 1.27 -5.33
N TYR A 208 9.67 0.32 -5.89
CA TYR A 208 9.37 -1.10 -5.72
C TYR A 208 9.44 -1.56 -4.25
N ILE A 209 8.36 -2.18 -3.78
CA ILE A 209 8.26 -2.75 -2.44
C ILE A 209 8.99 -4.11 -2.40
N GLY A 210 9.62 -4.42 -1.27
CA GLY A 210 10.25 -5.73 -1.06
C GLY A 210 11.74 -5.80 -1.42
N HIS A 211 12.40 -4.65 -1.63
CA HIS A 211 13.87 -4.54 -1.78
C HIS A 211 14.69 -5.49 -0.89
N PRO A 212 14.39 -5.64 0.43
CA PRO A 212 15.15 -6.54 1.30
C PRO A 212 15.05 -8.01 0.90
N GLY A 213 13.89 -8.44 0.38
CA GLY A 213 13.68 -9.80 -0.11
C GLY A 213 14.51 -10.06 -1.37
N TRP A 214 14.40 -9.19 -2.37
CA TRP A 214 15.14 -9.31 -3.62
C TRP A 214 16.65 -9.23 -3.43
N LYS A 215 17.12 -8.32 -2.58
CA LYS A 215 18.55 -8.21 -2.25
C LYS A 215 19.11 -9.48 -1.64
N LYS A 216 18.38 -10.11 -0.70
CA LYS A 216 18.78 -11.40 -0.09
C LYS A 216 18.87 -12.53 -1.12
N MET A 217 18.18 -12.41 -2.26
CA MET A 217 18.27 -13.34 -3.39
C MET A 217 19.43 -13.04 -4.34
N GLY A 218 20.24 -12.00 -4.08
CA GLY A 218 21.32 -11.58 -4.97
C GLY A 218 20.86 -10.74 -6.16
N ALA A 219 19.63 -10.21 -6.15
CA ALA A 219 19.16 -9.32 -7.21
C ALA A 219 19.92 -7.98 -7.17
N GLY A 220 20.37 -7.53 -8.34
CA GLY A 220 21.01 -6.22 -8.54
C GLY A 220 20.27 -5.37 -9.58
N ALA A 221 20.87 -4.27 -10.01
CA ALA A 221 20.28 -3.36 -11.01
C ALA A 221 19.95 -4.06 -12.33
N GLY A 222 20.78 -5.03 -12.77
CA GLY A 222 20.53 -5.81 -13.98
C GLY A 222 19.23 -6.61 -13.93
N TYR A 223 18.85 -7.14 -12.76
CA TYR A 223 17.57 -7.83 -12.57
C TYR A 223 16.40 -6.86 -12.76
N SER A 224 16.49 -5.65 -12.20
CA SER A 224 15.46 -4.62 -12.34
C SER A 224 15.27 -4.20 -13.80
N VAL A 225 16.37 -3.95 -14.52
CA VAL A 225 16.35 -3.60 -15.95
C VAL A 225 15.78 -4.76 -16.79
N ALA A 226 16.23 -5.99 -16.55
CA ALA A 226 15.73 -7.16 -17.26
C ALA A 226 14.23 -7.36 -17.05
N ASN A 227 13.74 -7.16 -15.82
CA ASN A 227 12.30 -7.20 -15.53
C ASN A 227 11.54 -6.11 -16.29
N GLY A 228 12.05 -4.88 -16.30
CA GLY A 228 11.47 -3.78 -17.08
C GLY A 228 11.35 -4.12 -18.56
N ILE A 229 12.43 -4.62 -19.18
CA ILE A 229 12.45 -5.03 -20.59
C ILE A 229 11.45 -6.18 -20.84
N ALA A 230 11.46 -7.22 -20.00
CA ALA A 230 10.59 -8.38 -20.16
C ALA A 230 9.10 -7.99 -20.08
N ILE A 231 8.71 -7.18 -19.10
CA ILE A 231 7.34 -6.70 -18.96
C ILE A 231 6.97 -5.77 -20.12
N THR A 232 7.86 -4.88 -20.56
CA THR A 232 7.62 -4.06 -21.76
C THR A 232 7.36 -4.92 -22.99
N LEU A 233 8.18 -5.94 -23.25
CA LEU A 233 7.98 -6.84 -24.39
C LEU A 233 6.67 -7.61 -24.28
N LEU A 234 6.30 -8.09 -23.09
CA LEU A 234 5.03 -8.77 -22.85
C LEU A 234 3.82 -7.85 -23.13
N CYS A 235 3.88 -6.61 -22.66
CA CYS A 235 2.82 -5.62 -22.90
C CYS A 235 2.72 -5.25 -24.38
N LEU A 236 3.86 -4.93 -25.03
CA LEU A 236 3.89 -4.53 -26.44
C LEU A 236 3.53 -5.67 -27.40
N SER A 237 3.65 -6.93 -26.98
CA SER A 237 3.26 -8.10 -27.78
C SER A 237 1.83 -8.58 -27.53
N GLY A 238 1.10 -7.98 -26.57
CA GLY A 238 -0.25 -8.42 -26.19
C GLY A 238 -0.30 -9.73 -25.40
N LEU A 239 0.83 -10.26 -24.94
CA LEU A 239 0.93 -11.58 -24.33
C LEU A 239 0.59 -11.62 -22.83
N VAL A 240 0.17 -10.51 -22.24
CA VAL A 240 -0.22 -10.47 -20.82
C VAL A 240 -1.39 -11.41 -20.53
N GLY A 241 -2.41 -11.42 -21.40
CA GLY A 241 -3.56 -12.33 -21.29
C GLY A 241 -3.16 -13.80 -21.41
N PHE A 242 -2.19 -14.10 -22.29
CA PHE A 242 -1.63 -15.45 -22.43
C PHE A 242 -0.96 -15.93 -21.15
N VAL A 243 -0.09 -15.12 -20.55
CA VAL A 243 0.59 -15.47 -19.29
C VAL A 243 -0.44 -15.67 -18.16
N ALA A 244 -1.46 -14.80 -18.08
CA ALA A 244 -2.52 -14.92 -17.09
C ALA A 244 -3.38 -16.19 -17.27
N ALA A 245 -3.61 -16.64 -18.51
CA ALA A 245 -4.31 -17.89 -18.80
C ALA A 245 -3.42 -19.13 -18.60
N LEU A 246 -2.10 -18.98 -18.65
CA LEU A 246 -1.15 -20.08 -18.52
C LEU A 246 -0.83 -20.43 -17.06
N VAL A 247 -0.62 -19.39 -16.24
CA VAL A 247 -0.15 -19.53 -14.86
C VAL A 247 -1.28 -19.18 -13.89
N PRO A 248 -1.79 -20.15 -13.10
CA PRO A 248 -2.81 -19.85 -12.09
C PRO A 248 -2.25 -18.89 -11.03
N VAL A 249 -3.09 -17.99 -10.54
CA VAL A 249 -2.68 -16.99 -9.54
C VAL A 249 -2.19 -17.66 -8.25
N GLU A 250 -2.74 -18.83 -7.92
CA GLU A 250 -2.38 -19.65 -6.76
C GLU A 250 -0.92 -20.12 -6.81
N ALA A 251 -0.36 -20.35 -8.00
CA ALA A 251 1.05 -20.74 -8.14
C ALA A 251 2.01 -19.58 -7.82
N GLY A 252 1.58 -18.33 -8.06
CA GLY A 252 2.31 -17.11 -7.68
C GLY A 252 1.97 -16.58 -6.28
N ALA A 253 0.88 -17.06 -5.67
CA ALA A 253 0.39 -16.55 -4.38
C ALA A 253 1.44 -16.70 -3.25
N ALA A 254 2.18 -17.81 -3.25
CA ALA A 254 3.15 -18.12 -2.21
C ALA A 254 4.32 -17.11 -2.16
N ILE A 255 4.81 -16.62 -3.30
CA ILE A 255 5.91 -15.64 -3.31
C ILE A 255 5.45 -14.30 -2.72
N LEU A 256 4.21 -13.88 -2.99
CA LEU A 256 3.65 -12.63 -2.46
C LEU A 256 3.40 -12.73 -0.95
N LEU A 257 2.94 -13.89 -0.47
CA LEU A 257 2.86 -14.16 0.96
C LEU A 257 4.22 -14.06 1.64
N TRP A 258 5.27 -14.64 1.04
CA TRP A 258 6.63 -14.53 1.56
C TRP A 258 7.18 -13.10 1.55
N ILE A 259 6.88 -12.30 0.53
CA ILE A 259 7.24 -10.88 0.50
C ILE A 259 6.61 -10.16 1.70
N GLY A 260 5.33 -10.41 1.96
CA GLY A 260 4.62 -9.87 3.13
C GLY A 260 5.31 -10.20 4.45
N ILE A 261 5.63 -11.49 4.66
CA ILE A 261 6.36 -11.98 5.84
C ILE A 261 7.74 -11.32 5.96
N THR A 262 8.47 -11.19 4.84
CA THR A 262 9.82 -10.63 4.83
C THR A 262 9.82 -9.16 5.24
N ILE A 263 8.90 -8.36 4.69
CA ILE A 263 8.77 -6.93 5.02
C ILE A 263 8.35 -6.77 6.49
N ALA A 264 7.36 -7.56 6.94
CA ALA A 264 6.92 -7.54 8.32
C ALA A 264 8.04 -7.91 9.30
N SER A 265 8.79 -8.97 9.01
CA SER A 265 9.93 -9.39 9.83
C SER A 265 11.05 -8.34 9.86
N GLN A 266 11.30 -7.65 8.74
CA GLN A 266 12.29 -6.58 8.67
C GLN A 266 11.93 -5.43 9.61
N ALA A 267 10.64 -5.07 9.72
CA ALA A 267 10.22 -3.98 10.59
C ALA A 267 10.63 -4.21 12.06
N PHE A 268 10.72 -5.46 12.52
CA PHE A 268 11.23 -5.79 13.85
C PHE A 268 12.75 -5.95 13.89
N GLN A 269 13.34 -6.54 12.85
CA GLN A 269 14.77 -6.87 12.82
C GLN A 269 15.68 -5.65 12.54
N ALA A 270 15.18 -4.67 11.80
CA ALA A 270 15.92 -3.46 11.42
C ALA A 270 15.71 -2.28 12.38
N THR A 271 14.99 -2.51 13.47
CA THR A 271 14.73 -1.52 14.54
C THR A 271 15.31 -2.00 15.86
N PRO A 272 15.65 -1.11 16.80
CA PRO A 272 15.97 -1.49 18.17
C PRO A 272 14.87 -2.39 18.77
N ARG A 273 15.27 -3.39 19.58
CA ARG A 273 14.35 -4.39 20.12
C ARG A 273 13.30 -3.75 21.03
N GLU A 274 13.69 -2.67 21.71
CA GLU A 274 12.87 -1.84 22.59
C GLU A 274 11.72 -1.17 21.82
N HIS A 275 11.89 -0.92 20.50
CA HIS A 275 10.89 -0.29 19.65
C HIS A 275 9.85 -1.27 19.09
N ALA A 276 9.93 -2.57 19.40
CA ALA A 276 8.95 -3.56 18.96
C ALA A 276 7.48 -3.19 19.26
N PRO A 277 7.12 -2.61 20.44
CA PRO A 277 5.76 -2.14 20.69
C PRO A 277 5.29 -1.05 19.71
N ALA A 278 6.19 -0.17 19.28
CA ALA A 278 5.88 0.86 18.29
C ALA A 278 5.56 0.25 16.92
N VAL A 279 6.27 -0.82 16.55
CA VAL A 279 5.99 -1.57 15.31
C VAL A 279 4.60 -2.19 15.36
N VAL A 280 4.26 -2.85 16.47
CA VAL A 280 2.92 -3.46 16.66
C VAL A 280 1.82 -2.41 16.63
N ILE A 281 2.02 -1.27 17.30
CA ILE A 281 1.04 -0.16 17.27
C ILE A 281 0.83 0.35 15.83
N GLY A 282 1.89 0.44 15.04
CA GLY A 282 1.81 0.82 13.64
C GLY A 282 1.02 -0.17 12.76
N PHE A 283 0.76 -1.40 13.20
CA PHE A 283 -0.05 -2.35 12.43
C PHE A 283 -1.55 -2.09 12.55
N PHE A 284 -2.02 -1.57 13.69
CA PHE A 284 -3.46 -1.47 13.96
C PHE A 284 -4.24 -0.70 12.89
N PRO A 285 -3.78 0.46 12.38
CA PRO A 285 -4.56 1.18 11.38
C PRO A 285 -4.62 0.45 10.04
N ALA A 286 -3.54 -0.22 9.61
CA ALA A 286 -3.56 -1.05 8.40
C ALA A 286 -4.48 -2.27 8.53
N LEU A 287 -4.52 -2.89 9.72
CA LEU A 287 -5.44 -4.00 10.04
C LEU A 287 -6.90 -3.55 10.03
N ALA A 288 -7.20 -2.38 10.61
CA ALA A 288 -8.53 -1.78 10.53
C ALA A 288 -8.92 -1.47 9.08
N ALA A 289 -7.96 -0.96 8.29
CA ALA A 289 -8.20 -0.66 6.89
C ALA A 289 -8.59 -1.89 6.07
N TRP A 290 -7.86 -2.97 6.30
CA TRP A 290 -8.15 -4.24 5.69
C TRP A 290 -9.46 -4.88 6.20
N GLY A 291 -9.73 -4.78 7.50
CA GLY A 291 -11.00 -5.25 8.07
C GLY A 291 -12.21 -4.55 7.46
N LEU A 292 -12.12 -3.23 7.25
CA LEU A 292 -13.16 -2.47 6.56
C LEU A 292 -13.29 -2.90 5.09
N LEU A 293 -12.17 -3.12 4.38
CA LEU A 293 -12.18 -3.62 3.01
C LEU A 293 -12.92 -4.95 2.89
N VAL A 294 -12.65 -5.90 3.80
CA VAL A 294 -13.31 -7.21 3.84
C VAL A 294 -14.81 -7.05 4.12
N LEU A 295 -15.18 -6.22 5.10
CA LEU A 295 -16.58 -5.92 5.42
C LEU A 295 -17.33 -5.33 4.22
N GLU A 296 -16.80 -4.28 3.60
CA GLU A 296 -17.42 -3.66 2.42
C GLU A 296 -17.49 -4.63 1.23
N GLY A 297 -16.47 -5.47 1.06
CA GLY A 297 -16.46 -6.53 0.07
C GLY A 297 -17.61 -7.52 0.26
N ALA A 298 -17.80 -8.01 1.50
CA ALA A 298 -18.87 -8.92 1.84
C ALA A 298 -20.27 -8.29 1.66
N LEU A 299 -20.45 -7.04 2.09
CA LEU A 299 -21.71 -6.31 1.92
C LEU A 299 -22.05 -6.11 0.43
N ARG A 300 -21.06 -5.73 -0.39
CA ARG A 300 -21.25 -5.62 -1.85
C ARG A 300 -21.62 -6.96 -2.49
N ALA A 301 -20.98 -8.05 -2.08
CA ALA A 301 -21.32 -9.38 -2.57
C ALA A 301 -22.75 -9.80 -2.19
N ALA A 302 -23.25 -9.33 -1.05
CA ALA A 302 -24.64 -9.52 -0.61
C ALA A 302 -25.63 -8.52 -1.25
N GLY A 303 -25.19 -7.67 -2.19
CA GLY A 303 -26.05 -6.68 -2.86
C GLY A 303 -26.47 -5.51 -1.96
N THR A 304 -25.75 -5.26 -0.86
CA THR A 304 -26.02 -4.18 0.09
C THR A 304 -24.79 -3.29 0.30
N SER A 305 -24.89 -2.31 1.19
CA SER A 305 -23.83 -1.36 1.52
C SER A 305 -23.84 -0.97 3.00
N VAL A 306 -22.77 -0.32 3.45
CA VAL A 306 -22.69 0.24 4.81
C VAL A 306 -23.84 1.23 5.07
N GLU A 307 -24.21 2.00 4.05
CA GLU A 307 -25.33 2.93 4.12
C GLU A 307 -26.68 2.21 4.27
N ALA A 308 -26.91 1.18 3.45
CA ALA A 308 -28.18 0.45 3.44
C ALA A 308 -28.40 -0.38 4.73
N VAL A 309 -27.34 -1.00 5.27
CA VAL A 309 -27.41 -1.71 6.56
C VAL A 309 -27.54 -0.72 7.72
N GLY A 310 -26.88 0.44 7.61
CA GLY A 310 -26.90 1.50 8.59
C GLY A 310 -25.92 1.30 9.76
N MET A 311 -25.31 2.40 10.19
CA MET A 311 -24.29 2.41 11.26
C MET A 311 -24.77 1.84 12.59
N LYS A 312 -26.06 2.01 12.94
CA LYS A 312 -26.63 1.50 14.18
C LYS A 312 -26.61 -0.03 14.23
N ALA A 313 -26.98 -0.69 13.13
CA ALA A 313 -27.01 -2.15 13.07
C ALA A 313 -25.60 -2.73 13.10
N LEU A 314 -24.69 -2.14 12.32
CA LEU A 314 -23.27 -2.54 12.31
C LEU A 314 -22.62 -2.35 13.69
N SER A 315 -22.97 -1.27 14.41
CA SER A 315 -22.47 -0.98 15.76
C SER A 315 -22.82 -2.04 16.80
N MET A 316 -23.83 -2.88 16.55
CA MET A 316 -24.20 -3.97 17.47
C MET A 316 -23.18 -5.13 17.47
N GLN A 317 -22.39 -5.26 16.40
CA GLN A 317 -21.43 -6.35 16.25
C GLN A 317 -19.98 -5.86 16.35
N ILE A 318 -19.69 -4.69 15.79
CA ILE A 318 -18.34 -4.13 15.73
C ILE A 318 -18.44 -2.63 15.99
N PRO A 319 -17.49 -2.00 16.73
CA PRO A 319 -17.36 -0.54 16.82
C PRO A 319 -17.05 0.12 15.46
N ILE A 320 -18.03 0.12 14.55
CA ILE A 320 -17.87 0.43 13.13
C ILE A 320 -17.39 1.86 12.89
N ALA A 321 -17.87 2.83 13.69
CA ALA A 321 -17.37 4.21 13.60
C ALA A 321 -15.87 4.29 13.88
N GLY A 322 -15.39 3.55 14.89
CA GLY A 322 -13.96 3.45 15.20
C GLY A 322 -13.17 2.76 14.09
N LEU A 323 -13.71 1.69 13.51
CA LEU A 323 -13.09 0.98 12.38
C LEU A 323 -12.92 1.91 11.16
N ILE A 324 -13.98 2.63 10.79
CA ILE A 324 -13.97 3.57 9.67
C ILE A 324 -13.00 4.72 9.94
N SER A 325 -13.09 5.35 11.12
CA SER A 325 -12.18 6.44 11.45
C SER A 325 -10.72 6.01 11.48
N LEU A 326 -10.39 4.81 11.95
CA LEU A 326 -9.00 4.36 12.00
C LEU A 326 -8.43 4.06 10.61
N GLU A 327 -9.27 3.56 9.71
CA GLU A 327 -8.91 3.32 8.31
C GLU A 327 -8.67 4.63 7.52
N ARG A 328 -9.45 5.69 7.79
CA ARG A 328 -9.29 6.99 7.13
C ARG A 328 -7.92 7.62 7.43
N GLY A 329 -7.05 7.61 6.44
CA GLY A 329 -5.67 8.10 6.57
C GLY A 329 -4.75 7.12 7.30
N PHE A 330 -5.03 5.81 7.25
CA PHE A 330 -4.34 4.80 8.05
C PHE A 330 -2.81 4.82 7.92
N ILE A 331 -2.23 5.22 6.77
CA ILE A 331 -0.77 5.38 6.63
C ILE A 331 -0.25 6.43 7.59
N PHE A 332 -0.88 7.60 7.63
CA PHE A 332 -0.51 8.68 8.55
C PHE A 332 -0.71 8.23 9.99
N THR A 333 -1.87 7.64 10.29
CA THR A 333 -2.18 7.14 11.63
C THR A 333 -1.14 6.12 12.09
N SER A 334 -0.80 5.13 11.26
CA SER A 334 0.19 4.09 11.56
C SER A 334 1.54 4.69 11.89
N MET A 335 2.02 5.59 11.02
CA MET A 335 3.32 6.23 11.17
C MET A 335 3.36 7.13 12.40
N ILE A 336 2.34 7.96 12.63
CA ILE A 336 2.35 8.92 13.74
C ILE A 336 2.18 8.20 15.08
N LEU A 337 1.31 7.21 15.20
CA LEU A 337 1.16 6.41 16.42
C LEU A 337 2.46 5.66 16.75
N ALA A 338 3.11 5.06 15.76
CA ALA A 338 4.40 4.40 15.95
C ALA A 338 5.50 5.42 16.34
N ALA A 339 5.54 6.59 15.71
CA ALA A 339 6.51 7.64 16.03
C ALA A 339 6.34 8.17 17.46
N MET A 340 5.10 8.43 17.90
CA MET A 340 4.79 8.79 19.29
C MET A 340 5.27 7.71 20.25
N THR A 341 5.01 6.44 19.94
CA THR A 341 5.42 5.32 20.79
C THR A 341 6.94 5.23 20.92
N VAL A 342 7.69 5.38 19.82
CA VAL A 342 9.16 5.44 19.89
C VAL A 342 9.62 6.58 20.78
N CYS A 343 9.08 7.78 20.58
CA CYS A 343 9.45 8.94 21.42
C CYS A 343 9.15 8.71 22.90
N LEU A 344 8.09 7.97 23.25
CA LEU A 344 7.80 7.61 24.64
C LEU A 344 8.81 6.59 25.19
N ILE A 345 9.17 5.57 24.40
CA ILE A 345 10.16 4.56 24.77
C ILE A 345 11.53 5.21 25.03
N GLU A 346 11.93 6.15 24.17
CA GLU A 346 13.15 6.93 24.31
C GLU A 346 13.06 8.06 25.35
N LYS A 347 11.91 8.22 26.02
CA LYS A 347 11.65 9.30 27.01
C LYS A 347 11.77 10.71 26.41
N HIS A 348 11.62 10.85 25.10
CA HIS A 348 11.55 12.11 24.35
C HIS A 348 10.11 12.67 24.34
N TYR A 349 9.56 12.96 25.53
CA TYR A 349 8.14 13.32 25.68
C TYR A 349 7.70 14.58 24.89
N ARG A 350 8.60 15.56 24.70
CA ARG A 350 8.32 16.76 23.90
C ARG A 350 8.15 16.42 22.41
N ALA A 351 8.95 15.48 21.91
CA ALA A 351 8.81 14.99 20.54
C ALA A 351 7.54 14.16 20.38
N ALA A 352 7.20 13.31 21.37
CA ALA A 352 5.93 12.58 21.39
C ALA A 352 4.73 13.55 21.34
N ALA A 353 4.76 14.61 22.14
CA ALA A 353 3.72 15.65 22.13
C ALA A 353 3.65 16.40 20.80
N ALA A 354 4.80 16.68 20.17
CA ALA A 354 4.84 17.30 18.84
C ALA A 354 4.19 16.39 17.79
N TRP A 355 4.46 15.08 17.81
CA TRP A 355 3.80 14.11 16.93
C TRP A 355 2.27 14.05 17.16
N ALA A 356 1.82 14.08 18.41
CA ALA A 356 0.39 14.21 18.73
C ALA A 356 -0.20 15.53 18.19
N ALA A 357 0.51 16.65 18.32
CA ALA A 357 0.07 17.93 17.76
C ALA A 357 0.00 17.89 16.22
N VAL A 358 0.94 17.22 15.56
CA VAL A 358 0.89 16.95 14.11
C VAL A 358 -0.32 16.09 13.76
N ALA A 359 -0.63 15.04 14.52
CA ALA A 359 -1.84 14.24 14.32
C ALA A 359 -3.11 15.08 14.46
N ALA A 360 -3.18 15.99 15.44
CA ALA A 360 -4.29 16.91 15.61
C ALA A 360 -4.44 17.83 14.39
N ALA A 361 -3.33 18.40 13.90
CA ALA A 361 -3.32 19.29 12.74
C ALA A 361 -3.76 18.57 11.46
N ILE A 362 -3.25 17.36 11.20
CA ILE A 362 -3.65 16.57 10.03
C ILE A 362 -5.12 16.15 10.16
N SER A 363 -5.56 15.74 11.34
CA SER A 363 -6.97 15.41 11.58
C SER A 363 -7.89 16.59 11.32
N ALA A 364 -7.49 17.82 11.68
CA ALA A 364 -8.29 19.03 11.43
C ALA A 364 -8.54 19.31 9.94
N THR A 365 -7.67 18.81 9.04
CA THR A 365 -7.90 18.88 7.60
C THR A 365 -8.91 17.84 7.09
N GLY A 366 -9.16 16.77 7.85
CA GLY A 366 -9.94 15.60 7.42
C GLY A 366 -9.13 14.51 6.71
N LEU A 367 -7.83 14.73 6.44
CA LEU A 367 -6.94 13.71 5.86
C LEU A 367 -6.77 12.48 6.77
N MET A 368 -6.93 12.66 8.09
CA MET A 368 -7.04 11.58 9.07
C MET A 368 -8.44 11.59 9.68
N HIS A 369 -9.02 10.40 9.83
CA HIS A 369 -10.28 10.12 10.53
C HIS A 369 -11.57 10.71 9.93
N GLY A 370 -11.47 11.61 8.95
CA GLY A 370 -12.62 12.27 8.32
C GLY A 370 -13.35 11.38 7.33
N TYR A 371 -14.61 11.06 7.63
CA TYR A 371 -15.48 10.32 6.72
C TYR A 371 -16.89 10.88 6.67
N ALA A 372 -17.56 10.59 5.54
CA ALA A 372 -18.99 10.69 5.38
C ALA A 372 -19.49 9.43 4.68
N ILE A 373 -20.78 9.11 4.88
CA ILE A 373 -21.45 8.04 4.15
C ILE A 373 -22.34 8.72 3.13
N ALA A 374 -22.11 8.44 1.86
CA ALA A 374 -22.88 8.99 0.76
C ALA A 374 -22.85 8.04 -0.44
N ASN A 375 -23.99 7.92 -1.13
CA ASN A 375 -24.13 7.15 -2.37
C ASN A 375 -23.68 5.69 -2.24
N GLY A 376 -24.00 5.05 -1.13
CA GLY A 376 -23.68 3.66 -0.82
C GLY A 376 -22.22 3.41 -0.43
N ALA A 377 -21.41 4.46 -0.27
CA ALA A 377 -19.98 4.33 -0.01
C ALA A 377 -19.51 5.22 1.15
N ILE A 378 -18.40 4.83 1.77
CA ILE A 378 -17.67 5.66 2.72
C ILE A 378 -16.69 6.53 1.92
N VAL A 379 -16.87 7.85 2.01
CA VAL A 379 -16.03 8.84 1.33
C VAL A 379 -15.24 9.68 2.32
N ASN A 380 -14.10 10.23 1.89
CA ASN A 380 -13.33 11.15 2.72
C ASN A 380 -14.11 12.45 2.93
N ALA A 381 -14.21 12.88 4.19
CA ALA A 381 -14.82 14.16 4.55
C ALA A 381 -13.75 15.12 5.07
N TYR A 382 -13.66 16.30 4.45
CA TYR A 382 -12.64 17.29 4.74
C TYR A 382 -13.14 18.37 5.69
N GLY A 383 -12.21 18.94 6.45
CA GLY A 383 -12.46 20.03 7.38
C GLY A 383 -12.76 19.58 8.82
N PRO A 384 -12.62 20.51 9.77
CA PRO A 384 -12.63 20.20 11.20
C PRO A 384 -14.01 19.81 11.73
N SER A 385 -15.09 20.17 11.03
CA SER A 385 -16.46 19.80 11.42
C SER A 385 -16.66 18.29 11.50
N HIS A 386 -15.96 17.51 10.67
CA HIS A 386 -16.06 16.05 10.61
C HIS A 386 -15.12 15.33 11.58
N THR A 387 -14.09 16.02 12.08
CA THR A 387 -12.97 15.39 12.83
C THR A 387 -12.65 16.05 14.15
N TRP A 388 -13.43 17.05 14.60
CA TRP A 388 -13.19 17.78 15.84
C TRP A 388 -12.93 16.88 17.08
N PRO A 389 -13.57 15.70 17.28
CA PRO A 389 -13.27 14.86 18.42
C PRO A 389 -11.84 14.31 18.38
N PHE A 390 -11.33 13.98 17.18
CA PHE A 390 -9.96 13.53 17.00
C PHE A 390 -8.95 14.65 17.18
N VAL A 391 -9.27 15.87 16.71
CA VAL A 391 -8.44 17.05 16.93
C VAL A 391 -8.24 17.29 18.43
N LEU A 392 -9.34 17.31 19.19
CA LEU A 392 -9.28 17.47 20.65
C LEU A 392 -8.65 16.26 21.34
N GLY A 393 -8.89 15.05 20.86
CA GLY A 393 -8.29 13.82 21.38
C GLY A 393 -6.76 13.84 21.27
N TYR A 394 -6.22 14.15 20.10
CA TYR A 394 -4.77 14.28 19.90
C TYR A 394 -4.18 15.48 20.63
N ALA A 395 -4.89 16.61 20.71
CA ALA A 395 -4.48 17.74 21.55
C ALA A 395 -4.40 17.35 23.03
N GLY A 396 -5.36 16.55 23.51
CA GLY A 396 -5.36 15.95 24.84
C GLY A 396 -4.15 15.02 25.06
N ILE A 397 -3.85 14.14 24.09
CA ILE A 397 -2.65 13.28 24.11
C ILE A 397 -1.37 14.13 24.22
N ALA A 398 -1.26 15.18 23.39
CA ALA A 398 -0.12 16.10 23.45
C ALA A 398 -0.01 16.77 24.82
N GLY A 399 -1.13 17.22 25.39
CA GLY A 399 -1.20 17.79 26.74
C GLY A 399 -0.73 16.81 27.81
N VAL A 400 -1.21 15.56 27.78
CA VAL A 400 -0.80 14.49 28.70
C VAL A 400 0.72 14.23 28.60
N PHE A 401 1.25 14.09 27.39
CA PHE A 401 2.69 13.85 27.19
C PHE A 401 3.55 15.02 27.70
N LEU A 402 3.11 16.27 27.53
CA LEU A 402 3.81 17.43 28.08
C LEU A 402 3.74 17.48 29.61
N LEU A 403 2.54 17.34 30.18
CA LEU A 403 2.31 17.44 31.62
C LEU A 403 3.10 16.40 32.41
N PHE A 404 3.04 15.14 31.99
CA PHE A 404 3.76 14.05 32.68
C PHE A 404 5.23 13.95 32.25
N GLY A 405 5.55 14.33 31.01
CA GLY A 405 6.93 14.39 30.53
C GLY A 405 7.79 15.43 31.25
N MET A 406 7.21 16.54 31.70
CA MET A 406 7.91 17.55 32.49
C MET A 406 8.22 17.09 33.92
N ARG A 407 7.44 16.14 34.46
CA ARG A 407 7.64 15.59 35.82
C ARG A 407 8.77 14.56 35.88
N ASN A 408 9.00 13.82 34.80
CA ASN A 408 10.00 12.75 34.72
C ASN A 408 11.31 13.18 34.05
N LYS A 409 11.82 14.39 34.34
CA LYS A 409 13.18 14.75 33.88
C LYS A 409 14.15 13.69 34.40
N PRO A 410 15.05 13.16 33.56
CA PRO A 410 16.08 12.24 34.04
C PRO A 410 16.88 12.96 35.13
N GLU A 411 17.00 12.34 36.30
CA GLU A 411 17.97 12.79 37.29
C GLU A 411 19.33 12.75 36.61
N ASN A 412 20.00 13.91 36.53
CA ASN A 412 21.39 13.98 36.12
C ASN A 412 22.20 13.23 37.18
N HIS A 413 22.46 11.94 36.96
CA HIS A 413 23.55 11.27 37.65
C HIS A 413 24.85 11.90 37.14
N SER A 414 25.52 12.58 38.06
CA SER A 414 26.76 13.34 37.90
C SER A 414 27.96 12.40 37.81
#